data_AF-A0A950U297-F1
#
_entry.id   AF-A0A950U297-F1
#
_cell.length_a   1.000
_cell.length_b   1.000
_cell.length_c   1.000
_cell.angle_alpha   90.00
_cell.angle_beta   90.00
_cell.angle_gamma   90.00
#
_symmetry.space_group_name_H-M   'P 1'
#
loop_
_entity.id
_entity.type
_entity.pdbx_description
1 polymer ?
#
loop_
_entity_poly.entity_id
_entity_poly.type
_entity_poly.pdbx_seq_one_letter_code
_entity_poly.pdbx_strand_id
1 'polypeptide(L)'
;RQYDAEIPRPVDGRSRVRLWRDGASVLEWQLVNGAVVDAPPYSEVRWNGGFMRWADSTLDPDAAEAAIVLRRACTIGSGRGMDLDVYETAGDLEGIMSGVCFTMQPVRIHTARRIKGSVRDFAQDAEALLAESAPVPGASPSGGGSPST
;
A
#
# COMPACT_ATOMS: atom_id res chain seq x y z
N ARG A 1 12.61 -10.19 -13.97
CA ARG A 1 11.52 -9.38 -14.55
C ARG A 1 11.25 -8.19 -13.65
N GLN A 2 11.17 -7.01 -14.24
CA GLN A 2 10.76 -5.77 -13.60
C GLN A 2 9.27 -5.54 -13.88
N TYR A 3 8.55 -5.02 -12.89
CA TYR A 3 7.17 -4.57 -13.05
C TYR A 3 7.06 -3.09 -12.73
N ASP A 4 6.40 -2.37 -13.62
CA ASP A 4 6.05 -0.97 -13.46
C ASP A 4 4.52 -0.88 -13.42
N ALA A 5 3.97 -0.17 -12.43
CA ALA A 5 2.53 -0.06 -12.25
C ALA A 5 2.10 1.40 -12.19
N GLU A 6 1.07 1.76 -12.96
CA GLU A 6 0.45 3.07 -12.91
C GLU A 6 -0.89 2.98 -12.18
N ILE A 7 -0.99 3.65 -11.04
CA ILE A 7 -2.20 3.72 -10.21
C ILE A 7 -2.68 5.18 -10.11
N PRO A 8 -3.47 5.68 -11.08
CA PRO A 8 -4.01 7.03 -11.02
C PRO A 8 -4.95 7.22 -9.82
N ARG A 9 -5.05 8.45 -9.31
CA ARG A 9 -6.06 8.79 -8.31
C ARG A 9 -7.45 8.60 -8.94
N PRO A 10 -8.40 7.96 -8.24
CA PRO A 10 -9.76 7.82 -8.77
C PRO A 10 -10.46 9.16 -8.97
N VAL A 11 -11.22 9.28 -10.06
CA VAL A 11 -12.16 10.36 -10.34
C VAL A 11 -13.56 9.75 -10.28
N ASP A 12 -14.43 10.29 -9.42
CA ASP A 12 -15.77 9.74 -9.16
C ASP A 12 -15.77 8.23 -8.82
N GLY A 13 -14.77 7.83 -8.02
CA GLY A 13 -14.57 6.43 -7.61
C GLY A 13 -14.01 5.52 -8.72
N ARG A 14 -13.68 6.05 -9.89
CA ARG A 14 -13.20 5.29 -11.06
C ARG A 14 -11.72 5.57 -11.34
N SER A 15 -10.95 4.53 -11.62
CA SER A 15 -9.57 4.67 -12.12
C SER A 15 -9.23 3.54 -13.08
N ARG A 16 -8.44 3.85 -14.12
CA ARG A 16 -7.85 2.85 -15.00
C ARG A 16 -6.41 2.62 -14.58
N VAL A 17 -6.08 1.39 -14.20
CA VAL A 17 -4.77 1.01 -13.67
C VAL A 17 -4.07 0.10 -14.66
N ARG A 18 -2.75 0.22 -14.75
CA ARG A 18 -1.95 -0.46 -15.78
C ARG A 18 -0.72 -1.09 -15.18
N LEU A 19 -0.30 -2.19 -15.79
CA LEU A 19 0.91 -2.91 -15.44
C LEU A 19 1.73 -3.21 -16.70
N TRP A 20 3.02 -2.90 -16.61
CA TRP A 20 4.03 -3.31 -17.57
C TRP A 20 4.98 -4.32 -16.94
N ARG A 21 5.45 -5.27 -17.75
CA ARG A 21 6.49 -6.24 -17.41
C ARG A 21 7.63 -6.08 -18.40
N ASP A 22 8.81 -5.73 -17.89
CA ASP A 22 10.00 -5.48 -18.70
C ASP A 22 9.69 -4.50 -19.87
N GLY A 23 8.91 -3.45 -19.59
CA GLY A 23 8.48 -2.43 -20.56
C GLY A 23 7.27 -2.79 -21.44
N ALA A 24 6.84 -4.05 -21.48
CA ALA A 24 5.67 -4.48 -22.26
C ALA A 24 4.39 -4.39 -21.41
N SER A 25 3.32 -3.78 -21.95
CA SER A 25 2.01 -3.75 -21.27
C SER A 25 1.45 -5.16 -21.16
N VAL A 26 1.15 -5.61 -19.94
CA VAL A 26 0.66 -6.99 -19.68
C VAL A 26 -0.73 -7.03 -19.06
N LEU A 27 -1.17 -5.95 -18.40
CA LEU A 27 -2.47 -5.94 -17.74
C LEU A 27 -3.02 -4.51 -17.59
N GLU A 28 -4.33 -4.37 -17.80
CA GLU A 28 -5.07 -3.14 -17.57
C GLU A 28 -6.43 -3.49 -16.94
N TRP A 29 -6.85 -2.71 -15.93
CA TRP A 29 -8.17 -2.86 -15.29
C TRP A 29 -8.86 -1.51 -15.14
N GLN A 30 -10.19 -1.47 -15.29
CA GLN A 30 -11.01 -0.43 -14.68
C GLN A 30 -11.39 -0.83 -13.27
N LEU A 31 -11.04 0.03 -12.33
CA LEU A 31 -11.53 -0.02 -10.97
C LEU A 31 -12.74 0.89 -10.80
N VAL A 32 -13.70 0.43 -10.00
CA VAL A 32 -14.78 1.23 -9.42
C VAL A 32 -14.80 0.95 -7.93
N ASN A 33 -14.64 1.99 -7.10
CA ASN A 33 -14.61 1.89 -5.64
C ASN A 33 -13.63 0.81 -5.13
N GLY A 34 -12.48 0.66 -5.80
CA GLY A 34 -11.42 -0.29 -5.43
C GLY A 34 -11.63 -1.74 -5.88
N ALA A 35 -12.64 -2.04 -6.72
CA ALA A 35 -12.86 -3.36 -7.29
C ALA A 35 -12.80 -3.33 -8.83
N VAL A 36 -12.34 -4.43 -9.44
CA VAL A 36 -12.31 -4.61 -10.91
C VAL A 36 -13.72 -4.82 -11.43
N VAL A 37 -14.11 -4.13 -12.50
CA VAL A 37 -15.48 -4.23 -13.05
C VAL A 37 -15.58 -4.62 -14.52
N ASP A 38 -14.51 -4.49 -15.31
CA ASP A 38 -14.56 -4.62 -16.78
C ASP A 38 -13.67 -5.73 -17.35
N ALA A 39 -13.19 -6.65 -16.51
CA ALA A 39 -12.24 -7.68 -16.93
C ALA A 39 -12.52 -9.04 -16.28
N PRO A 40 -13.48 -9.85 -16.79
CA PRO A 40 -13.54 -11.26 -16.44
C PRO A 40 -12.21 -11.96 -16.80
N PRO A 41 -11.73 -12.92 -15.98
CA PRO A 41 -12.40 -13.45 -14.80
C PRO A 41 -12.16 -12.61 -13.52
N TYR A 42 -11.32 -11.57 -13.57
CA TYR A 42 -10.95 -10.76 -12.40
C TYR A 42 -12.14 -10.05 -11.72
N SER A 43 -13.15 -9.63 -12.50
CA SER A 43 -14.34 -8.94 -11.99
C SER A 43 -15.28 -9.83 -11.16
N GLU A 44 -15.10 -11.15 -11.19
CA GLU A 44 -15.97 -12.11 -10.50
C GLU A 44 -15.46 -12.48 -9.10
N VAL A 45 -14.31 -11.93 -8.71
CA VAL A 45 -13.57 -12.36 -7.53
C VAL A 45 -13.55 -11.24 -6.49
N ARG A 46 -13.75 -11.60 -5.22
CA ARG A 46 -13.64 -10.64 -4.12
C ARG A 46 -12.22 -10.11 -4.00
N TRP A 47 -12.08 -8.80 -4.06
CA TRP A 47 -10.80 -8.08 -3.95
C TRP A 47 -10.06 -8.34 -2.62
N ASN A 48 -10.81 -8.37 -1.51
CA ASN A 48 -10.31 -8.66 -0.17
C ASN A 48 -10.58 -10.12 0.21
N GLY A 49 -9.59 -10.77 0.83
CA GLY A 49 -9.75 -12.09 1.44
C GLY A 49 -9.81 -13.29 0.49
N GLY A 50 -9.50 -13.15 -0.80
CA GLY A 50 -9.54 -14.28 -1.73
C GLY A 50 -8.77 -14.12 -3.04
N PHE A 51 -8.63 -12.90 -3.56
CA PHE A 51 -8.06 -12.64 -4.89
C PHE A 51 -6.71 -13.31 -5.16
N MET A 52 -5.73 -13.18 -4.26
CA MET A 52 -4.38 -13.73 -4.52
C MET A 52 -4.40 -15.26 -4.59
N ARG A 53 -5.12 -15.91 -3.66
CA ARG A 53 -5.27 -17.37 -3.67
C ARG A 53 -5.98 -17.84 -4.93
N TRP A 54 -7.06 -17.15 -5.32
CA TRP A 54 -7.78 -17.45 -6.54
C TRP A 54 -6.86 -17.36 -7.76
N ALA A 55 -6.14 -16.24 -7.92
CA ALA A 55 -5.24 -16.01 -9.05
C ALA A 55 -4.19 -17.13 -9.15
N ASP A 56 -3.52 -17.45 -8.03
CA ASP A 56 -2.50 -18.50 -7.93
C ASP A 56 -3.04 -19.91 -8.25
N SER A 57 -4.31 -20.18 -7.92
CA SER A 57 -4.94 -21.49 -8.14
C SER A 57 -5.61 -21.67 -9.50
N THR A 58 -5.93 -20.58 -10.20
CA THR A 58 -6.85 -20.60 -11.36
C THR A 58 -6.19 -20.12 -12.65
N LEU A 59 -5.28 -19.16 -12.57
CA LEU A 59 -4.61 -18.60 -13.74
C LEU A 59 -3.31 -19.36 -14.03
N ASP A 60 -2.79 -19.21 -15.24
CA ASP A 60 -1.42 -19.64 -15.49
C ASP A 60 -0.44 -18.81 -14.64
N PRO A 61 0.77 -19.34 -14.33
CA PRO A 61 1.69 -18.70 -13.39
C PRO A 61 2.06 -17.25 -13.74
N ASP A 62 2.14 -16.92 -15.03
CA ASP A 62 2.54 -15.60 -15.49
C ASP A 62 1.40 -14.58 -15.35
N ALA A 63 0.17 -14.98 -15.71
CA ALA A 63 -1.02 -14.15 -15.49
C ALA A 63 -1.34 -14.00 -13.99
N ALA A 64 -1.18 -15.07 -13.21
CA ALA A 64 -1.37 -15.04 -11.76
C ALA A 64 -0.43 -14.02 -11.10
N GLU A 65 0.86 -14.05 -11.47
CA GLU A 65 1.83 -13.11 -10.93
C GLU A 65 1.49 -11.66 -11.31
N ALA A 66 1.21 -11.39 -12.59
CA ALA A 66 0.85 -10.04 -13.05
C ALA A 66 -0.40 -9.50 -12.33
N ALA A 67 -1.44 -10.31 -12.18
CA ALA A 67 -2.65 -9.94 -11.46
C ALA A 67 -2.39 -9.66 -9.98
N ILE A 68 -1.58 -10.49 -9.32
CA ILE A 68 -1.22 -10.29 -7.91
C ILE A 68 -0.40 -9.00 -7.73
N VAL A 69 0.56 -8.73 -8.63
CA VAL A 69 1.37 -7.51 -8.61
C VAL A 69 0.47 -6.28 -8.75
N LEU A 70 -0.39 -6.22 -9.77
CA LEU A 70 -1.26 -5.06 -9.99
C LEU A 70 -2.24 -4.86 -8.83
N ARG A 71 -2.82 -5.95 -8.28
CA ARG A 71 -3.70 -5.88 -7.10
C ARG A 71 -2.97 -5.32 -5.88
N ARG A 72 -1.71 -5.72 -5.63
CA ARG A 72 -0.88 -5.18 -4.56
C ARG A 72 -0.59 -3.69 -4.77
N ALA A 73 -0.19 -3.30 -5.98
CA ALA A 73 0.05 -1.90 -6.32
C ALA A 73 -1.19 -1.04 -6.07
N CYS A 74 -2.39 -1.52 -6.45
CA CYS A 74 -3.66 -0.85 -6.15
C CYS A 74 -3.93 -0.73 -4.64
N THR A 75 -3.66 -1.79 -3.86
CA THR A 75 -3.84 -1.78 -2.39
C THR A 75 -2.88 -0.80 -1.70
N ILE A 76 -1.64 -0.68 -2.20
CA ILE A 76 -0.66 0.29 -1.68
C ILE A 76 -1.08 1.71 -2.07
N GLY A 77 -1.44 1.90 -3.34
CA GLY A 77 -1.83 3.20 -3.90
C GLY A 77 -3.10 3.79 -3.27
N SER A 78 -4.03 2.96 -2.76
CA SER A 78 -5.27 3.45 -2.14
C SER A 78 -5.05 4.29 -0.88
N GLY A 79 -3.90 4.12 -0.20
CA GLY A 79 -3.55 4.96 0.96
C GLY A 79 -3.09 6.37 0.59
N ARG A 80 -2.77 6.63 -0.68
CA ARG A 80 -2.15 7.89 -1.11
C ARG A 80 -3.14 9.06 -1.00
N GLY A 81 -2.73 10.10 -0.27
CA GLY A 81 -3.52 11.31 -0.07
C GLY A 81 -4.67 11.17 0.92
N MET A 82 -4.74 10.07 1.67
CA MET A 82 -5.58 10.00 2.86
C MET A 82 -5.03 10.96 3.92
N ASP A 83 -5.89 11.81 4.46
CA ASP A 83 -5.55 12.58 5.66
C ASP A 83 -5.62 11.64 6.88
N LEU A 84 -4.46 11.15 7.30
CA LEU A 84 -4.36 10.26 8.46
C LEU A 84 -4.35 11.03 9.79
N ASP A 85 -4.21 12.35 9.74
CA ASP A 85 -4.14 13.19 10.93
C ASP A 85 -5.52 13.60 11.43
N VAL A 86 -6.60 13.17 10.77
CA VAL A 86 -7.97 13.24 11.32
C VAL A 86 -8.21 12.21 12.43
N TYR A 87 -7.43 11.12 12.47
CA TYR A 87 -7.61 10.02 13.43
C TYR A 87 -6.74 10.24 14.67
N GLU A 88 -7.32 10.11 15.86
CA GLU A 88 -6.61 10.20 17.14
C GLU A 88 -5.94 8.87 17.50
N THR A 89 -6.69 7.77 17.31
CA THR A 89 -6.25 6.42 17.62
C THR A 89 -6.56 5.48 16.47
N ALA A 90 -5.93 4.31 16.45
CA ALA A 90 -6.30 3.24 15.52
C ALA A 90 -7.76 2.78 15.70
N GLY A 91 -8.36 3.04 16.88
CA GLY A 91 -9.77 2.77 17.19
C GLY A 91 -10.75 3.47 16.25
N ASP A 92 -10.38 4.63 15.71
CA ASP A 92 -11.21 5.38 14.76
C ASP A 92 -11.37 4.62 13.42
N LEU A 93 -10.56 3.59 13.19
CA LEU A 93 -10.57 2.72 12.01
C LEU A 93 -11.04 1.29 12.33
N GLU A 94 -11.53 1.02 13.54
CA GLU A 94 -11.83 -0.35 14.00
C GLU A 94 -12.78 -1.10 13.07
N GLY A 95 -13.84 -0.44 12.59
CA GLY A 95 -14.84 -1.07 11.72
C GLY A 95 -14.31 -1.59 10.38
N ILE A 96 -13.12 -1.15 9.96
CA ILE A 96 -12.50 -1.55 8.68
C ILE A 96 -11.15 -2.26 8.84
N MET A 97 -10.43 -2.01 9.94
CA MET A 97 -9.05 -2.46 10.11
C MET A 97 -8.82 -3.38 11.31
N SER A 98 -9.85 -3.72 12.10
CA SER A 98 -9.68 -4.58 13.27
C SER A 98 -8.98 -5.90 12.94
N GLY A 99 -7.94 -6.23 13.71
CA GLY A 99 -7.19 -7.48 13.62
C GLY A 99 -6.22 -7.61 12.43
N VAL A 100 -6.16 -6.64 11.50
CA VAL A 100 -5.39 -6.80 10.25
C VAL A 100 -3.87 -6.74 10.44
N CYS A 101 -3.40 -6.07 11.50
CA CYS A 101 -1.98 -5.95 11.84
C CYS A 101 -1.79 -5.74 13.34
N PHE A 102 -0.55 -5.66 13.81
CA PHE A 102 -0.23 -5.53 15.24
C PHE A 102 -0.92 -4.34 15.93
N THR A 103 -0.87 -3.16 15.31
CA THR A 103 -1.49 -1.93 15.82
C THR A 103 -3.01 -2.04 15.93
N MET A 104 -3.62 -2.79 15.03
CA MET A 104 -5.08 -2.94 14.94
C MET A 104 -5.63 -4.11 15.75
N GLN A 105 -4.81 -4.77 16.59
CA GLN A 105 -5.31 -5.85 17.45
C GLN A 105 -6.28 -5.29 18.51
N PRO A 106 -7.34 -6.02 18.91
CA PRO A 106 -8.34 -5.51 19.87
C PRO A 106 -7.75 -4.96 21.16
N VAL A 107 -6.69 -5.58 21.68
CA VAL A 107 -6.00 -5.15 22.91
C VAL A 107 -5.21 -3.83 22.77
N ARG A 108 -4.93 -3.38 21.53
CA ARG A 108 -4.12 -2.19 21.22
C ARG A 108 -4.88 -1.08 20.54
N ILE A 109 -5.95 -1.41 19.82
CA ILE A 109 -6.53 -0.51 18.83
C ILE A 109 -6.97 0.83 19.44
N HIS A 110 -7.51 0.84 20.66
CA HIS A 110 -7.94 2.07 21.36
C HIS A 110 -6.80 2.85 22.03
N THR A 111 -5.60 2.28 22.16
CA THR A 111 -4.43 2.94 22.80
C THR A 111 -3.32 3.27 21.81
N ALA A 112 -3.35 2.72 20.60
CA ALA A 112 -2.43 3.02 19.53
C ALA A 112 -2.71 4.41 18.94
N ARG A 113 -1.91 5.40 19.33
CA ARG A 113 -2.10 6.81 18.94
C ARG A 113 -1.46 7.14 17.59
N ARG A 114 -2.11 8.02 16.83
CA ARG A 114 -1.53 8.64 15.64
C ARG A 114 -0.45 9.65 16.04
N ILE A 115 0.71 9.56 15.41
CA ILE A 115 1.70 10.66 15.43
C ILE A 115 1.29 11.65 14.34
N LYS A 116 0.67 12.75 14.74
CA LYS A 116 0.24 13.81 13.81
C LYS A 116 1.45 14.46 13.13
N GLY A 117 1.29 14.92 11.90
CA GLY A 117 2.32 15.54 11.08
C GLY A 117 3.39 14.57 10.56
N SER A 118 3.19 13.25 10.71
CA SER A 118 4.19 12.24 10.33
C SER A 118 4.04 11.72 8.89
N VAL A 119 3.00 12.13 8.15
CA VAL A 119 2.85 11.77 6.72
C VAL A 119 3.98 12.42 5.93
N ARG A 120 4.64 11.63 5.08
CA ARG A 120 5.59 12.13 4.09
C ARG A 120 4.99 11.92 2.71
N ASP A 121 4.93 12.98 1.92
CA ASP A 121 4.43 12.94 0.55
C ASP A 121 5.58 13.26 -0.41
N PHE A 122 5.90 12.28 -1.26
CA PHE A 122 6.97 12.36 -2.27
C PHE A 122 6.39 12.38 -3.68
N ALA A 123 5.09 12.63 -3.85
CA ALA A 123 4.43 12.56 -5.15
C ALA A 123 5.01 13.50 -6.21
N GLN A 124 5.69 14.58 -5.80
CA GLN A 124 6.32 15.57 -6.69
C GLN A 124 7.85 15.53 -6.66
N ASP A 125 8.46 14.71 -5.80
CA ASP A 125 9.91 14.62 -5.63
C ASP A 125 10.29 13.22 -5.14
N ALA A 126 10.36 12.28 -6.09
CA ALA A 126 10.66 10.88 -5.79
C ALA A 126 12.12 10.69 -5.31
N GLU A 127 13.05 11.53 -5.77
CA GLU A 127 14.46 11.45 -5.35
C GLU A 127 14.63 11.80 -3.88
N ALA A 128 13.80 12.71 -3.34
CA ALA A 128 13.78 13.02 -1.92
C ALA A 128 13.41 11.83 -1.01
N LEU A 129 12.77 10.77 -1.54
CA LEU A 129 12.47 9.55 -0.78
C LEU A 129 13.76 8.82 -0.34
N LEU A 130 14.78 8.86 -1.19
CA LEU A 130 16.06 8.18 -0.99
C LEU A 130 17.16 9.12 -0.49
N ALA A 131 16.87 10.42 -0.40
CA ALA A 131 17.80 11.39 0.13
C ALA A 131 18.16 11.07 1.59
N GLU A 132 19.45 11.18 1.92
CA GLU A 132 19.94 10.96 3.27
C GLU A 132 19.30 12.01 4.20
N SER A 133 18.57 11.54 5.22
CA SER A 133 17.93 12.47 6.16
C SER A 133 19.01 13.20 6.95
N ALA A 134 18.95 14.54 6.98
CA ALA A 134 19.79 15.32 7.88
C ALA A 134 19.61 14.82 9.33
N PRO A 135 20.68 14.82 10.16
CA PRO A 135 20.59 14.39 11.54
C PRO A 135 19.54 15.20 12.29
N VAL A 136 18.71 14.52 13.09
CA VAL A 136 17.72 15.17 13.95
C VAL A 136 18.48 16.06 14.96
N PRO A 137 18.24 17.39 14.99
CA PRO A 137 18.87 18.26 15.97
C PRO A 137 18.49 17.80 17.39
N GLY A 138 19.49 17.41 18.18
CA GLY A 138 19.29 16.96 19.58
C GLY A 138 19.33 15.44 19.79
N ALA A 139 19.54 14.62 18.76
CA ALA A 139 19.91 13.22 18.97
C ALA A 139 21.37 13.15 19.44
N SER A 140 21.58 13.09 20.76
CA SER A 140 22.90 12.78 21.31
C SER A 140 23.38 11.44 20.73
N PRO A 141 24.61 11.32 20.21
CA PRO A 141 25.14 10.04 19.79
C PRO A 141 25.16 9.12 21.01
N SER A 142 24.40 8.03 20.96
CA SER A 142 24.46 6.97 21.95
C SER A 142 25.91 6.50 22.02
N GLY A 143 26.55 6.75 23.17
CA GLY A 143 27.97 6.52 23.38
C GLY A 143 28.37 5.11 22.96
N GLY A 144 29.29 5.03 22.00
CA GLY A 144 30.02 3.80 21.72
C GLY A 144 30.80 3.43 22.97
N GLY A 145 30.38 2.36 23.64
CA GLY A 145 31.16 1.74 24.69
C GLY A 145 32.45 1.20 24.08
N SER A 146 33.58 1.80 24.43
CA SER A 146 34.89 1.22 24.18
C SER A 146 34.97 -0.14 24.90
N PRO A 147 35.48 -1.21 24.26
CA PRO A 147 35.75 -2.45 24.96
C PRO A 147 36.96 -2.23 25.88
N SER A 148 36.80 -2.49 27.17
CA SER A 148 37.92 -2.56 28.10
C SER A 148 38.80 -3.77 27.75
N THR A 149 40.10 -3.51 27.62
CA THR A 149 41.22 -4.46 27.56
C THR A 149 41.24 -5.46 28.69
#